data_AF-A0A1G5WRL7-F1
#
_entry.id   AF-A0A1G5WRL7-F1
#
_cell.length_a   1.000
_cell.length_b   1.000
_cell.length_c   1.000
_cell.angle_alpha   90.00
_cell.angle_beta   90.00
_cell.angle_gamma   90.00
#
_symmetry.space_group_name_H-M   'P 1'
#
loop_
_entity.id
_entity.type
_entity.pdbx_description
1 polymer ?
#
loop_
_entity_poly.entity_id
_entity_poly.type
_entity_poly.pdbx_seq_one_letter_code
_entity_poly.pdbx_strand_id
1 'polypeptide(L)'
;MNHNIAETLKKEWGYETYVGISFNFEQPTAIVAPGKGVIAEMKMDFMSEKENLKFSAEENYTEIYHEDGTITRLVILKAGSEKVEVGDVVLPGQILAESGGENYHQGPHVRMVNQKTVKEGTDKFKYTYFPVVFASSEGNIEIKGLSGLTGIHPKEKVLMLELSKE
;
A
#
# COMPACT_ATOMS: atom_id res chain seq x y z
N MET A 1 -25.18 12.73 -28.44
CA MET A 1 -24.07 13.72 -28.40
C MET A 1 -22.78 12.92 -28.33
N ASN A 2 -22.07 12.84 -29.46
CA ASN A 2 -20.80 12.12 -29.56
C ASN A 2 -19.72 12.99 -28.90
N HIS A 3 -19.33 12.65 -27.68
CA HIS A 3 -18.14 13.28 -27.09
C HIS A 3 -16.90 12.71 -27.81
N ASN A 4 -16.19 13.60 -28.48
CA ASN A 4 -14.97 13.29 -29.21
C ASN A 4 -13.89 12.83 -28.22
N ILE A 5 -13.42 11.59 -28.37
CA ILE A 5 -12.39 10.96 -27.53
C ILE A 5 -11.08 11.80 -27.56
N ALA A 6 -10.82 12.54 -28.64
CA ALA A 6 -9.67 13.42 -28.76
C ALA A 6 -9.71 14.64 -27.83
N GLU A 7 -10.89 15.11 -27.40
CA GLU A 7 -11.01 16.19 -26.41
C GLU A 7 -10.76 15.69 -24.98
N THR A 8 -10.96 14.39 -24.73
CA THR A 8 -10.62 13.76 -23.44
C THR A 8 -9.11 13.61 -23.26
N LEU A 9 -8.36 13.47 -24.36
CA LEU A 9 -6.91 13.26 -24.37
C LEU A 9 -6.09 14.56 -24.28
N LYS A 10 -6.71 15.73 -24.38
CA LYS A 10 -6.05 17.05 -24.33
C LYS A 10 -5.92 17.68 -22.94
N LYS A 11 -6.20 16.93 -21.87
CA LYS A 11 -5.73 17.33 -20.55
C LYS A 11 -4.29 16.85 -20.43
N GLU A 12 -3.34 17.73 -20.75
CA GLU A 12 -1.95 17.56 -20.36
C GLU A 12 -1.91 17.45 -18.83
N TRP A 13 -1.78 16.22 -18.31
CA TRP A 13 -1.52 15.98 -16.89
C TRP A 13 -0.06 16.34 -16.62
N GLY A 14 0.22 17.63 -16.52
CA GLY A 14 1.41 18.13 -15.85
C GLY A 14 1.34 17.74 -14.38
N TYR A 15 2.40 17.08 -13.90
CA TYR A 15 2.57 16.39 -12.62
C TYR A 15 1.99 14.97 -12.57
N GLU A 16 2.81 13.98 -12.93
CA GLU A 16 2.68 12.59 -12.45
C GLU A 16 2.82 12.61 -10.92
N THR A 17 1.73 12.90 -10.22
CA THR A 17 1.71 12.84 -8.76
C THR A 17 1.72 11.38 -8.36
N TYR A 18 2.80 10.94 -7.73
CA TYR A 18 2.86 9.60 -7.13
C TYR A 18 1.75 9.47 -6.09
N VAL A 19 0.86 8.50 -6.26
CA VAL A 19 -0.28 8.23 -5.36
C VAL A 19 -0.16 6.88 -4.64
N GLY A 20 0.91 6.14 -4.90
CA GLY A 20 1.13 4.80 -4.35
C GLY A 20 1.50 3.78 -5.44
N ILE A 21 1.60 2.53 -5.01
CA ILE A 21 1.90 1.38 -5.85
C ILE A 21 0.88 0.27 -5.59
N SER A 22 0.53 -0.53 -6.61
CA SER A 22 -0.37 -1.67 -6.49
C SER A 22 0.39 -2.96 -6.80
N PHE A 23 0.26 -3.95 -5.93
CA PHE A 23 0.77 -5.30 -6.15
C PHE A 23 -0.42 -6.22 -6.45
N ASN A 24 -0.44 -6.82 -7.64
CA ASN A 24 -1.44 -7.82 -8.02
C ASN A 24 -0.88 -9.21 -7.77
N PHE A 25 -1.74 -10.12 -7.30
CA PHE A 25 -1.36 -11.48 -6.92
C PHE A 25 -2.19 -12.50 -7.71
N GLU A 26 -1.60 -13.67 -7.97
CA GLU A 26 -2.31 -14.78 -8.62
C GLU A 26 -3.40 -15.38 -7.72
N GLN A 27 -3.22 -15.29 -6.40
CA GLN A 27 -4.13 -15.79 -5.37
C GLN A 27 -4.07 -14.90 -4.13
N PRO A 28 -5.07 -14.97 -3.22
CA PRO A 28 -4.99 -14.29 -1.94
C PRO A 28 -3.67 -14.58 -1.22
N THR A 29 -3.00 -13.51 -0.78
CA THR A 29 -1.62 -13.56 -0.29
C THR A 29 -1.54 -12.86 1.07
N ALA A 30 -0.75 -13.45 1.98
CA ALA A 30 -0.48 -12.84 3.28
C ALA A 30 0.29 -11.52 3.11
N ILE A 31 -0.21 -10.47 3.75
CA ILE A 31 0.37 -9.14 3.73
C ILE A 31 1.12 -8.93 5.05
N VAL A 32 2.37 -8.50 4.94
CA VAL A 32 3.27 -8.33 6.08
C VAL A 32 3.62 -6.87 6.30
N ALA A 33 4.05 -6.53 7.52
CA ALA A 33 4.57 -5.21 7.82
C ALA A 33 5.83 -4.93 6.98
N PRO A 34 5.87 -3.84 6.19
CA PRO A 34 7.02 -3.49 5.36
C PRO A 34 8.17 -2.85 6.16
N GLY A 35 7.91 -2.47 7.41
CA GLY A 35 8.85 -1.84 8.32
C GLY A 35 8.33 -1.89 9.75
N LYS A 36 9.20 -1.63 10.72
CA LYS A 36 8.84 -1.53 12.13
C LYS A 36 7.94 -0.32 12.34
N GLY A 37 6.87 -0.46 13.12
CA GLY A 37 5.99 0.67 13.44
C GLY A 37 4.87 0.28 14.39
N VAL A 38 3.95 1.21 14.59
CA VAL A 38 2.72 1.02 15.37
C VAL A 38 1.52 1.06 14.43
N ILE A 39 0.56 0.16 14.62
CA ILE A 39 -0.72 0.24 13.91
C ILE A 39 -1.48 1.48 14.40
N ALA A 40 -1.56 2.50 13.56
CA ALA A 40 -2.13 3.80 13.90
C ALA A 40 -3.63 3.86 13.63
N GLU A 41 -4.08 3.22 12.55
CA GLU A 41 -5.48 3.18 12.13
C GLU A 41 -5.75 1.85 11.41
N MET A 42 -6.97 1.35 11.52
CA MET A 42 -7.40 0.14 10.83
C MET A 42 -8.91 0.18 10.58
N LYS A 43 -9.34 -0.29 9.41
CA LYS A 43 -10.73 -0.63 9.09
C LYS A 43 -10.76 -1.99 8.39
N MET A 44 -11.45 -2.97 8.95
CA MET A 44 -11.47 -4.36 8.46
C MET A 44 -12.87 -4.97 8.40
N ASP A 45 -13.92 -4.15 8.49
CA ASP A 45 -15.32 -4.55 8.59
C ASP A 45 -16.08 -4.44 7.25
N PHE A 46 -15.46 -3.90 6.20
CA PHE A 46 -16.11 -3.73 4.92
C PHE A 46 -16.13 -5.03 4.12
N MET A 47 -17.32 -5.61 4.00
CA MET A 47 -17.61 -6.75 3.12
C MET A 47 -18.43 -6.27 1.92
N SER A 48 -17.92 -6.51 0.70
CA SER A 48 -18.69 -6.23 -0.51
C SER A 48 -19.27 -7.48 -1.12
N GLU A 49 -20.59 -7.48 -1.30
CA GLU A 49 -21.32 -8.52 -2.04
C GLU A 49 -21.32 -8.27 -3.56
N LYS A 50 -20.70 -7.17 -4.02
CA LYS A 50 -20.68 -6.79 -5.44
C LYS A 50 -19.49 -7.40 -6.16
N GLU A 51 -19.75 -8.00 -7.31
CA GLU A 51 -18.72 -8.46 -8.25
C GLU A 51 -18.32 -7.33 -9.23
N ASN A 52 -17.15 -7.47 -9.85
CA ASN A 52 -16.61 -6.55 -10.87
C ASN A 52 -16.44 -5.10 -10.38
N LEU A 53 -16.07 -4.93 -9.11
CA LEU A 53 -15.76 -3.62 -8.56
C LEU A 53 -14.58 -3.00 -9.32
N LYS A 54 -14.78 -1.76 -9.78
CA LYS A 54 -13.71 -0.90 -10.33
C LYS A 54 -13.23 0.11 -9.31
N PHE A 55 -14.15 0.65 -8.51
CA PHE A 55 -13.88 1.62 -7.45
C PHE A 55 -14.92 1.46 -6.33
N SER A 56 -14.46 1.39 -5.08
CA SER A 56 -15.31 1.49 -3.89
C SER A 56 -14.83 2.67 -3.05
N ALA A 57 -15.76 3.44 -2.50
CA ALA A 57 -15.43 4.50 -1.54
C ALA A 57 -15.07 3.91 -0.16
N GLU A 58 -15.51 2.68 0.09
CA GLU A 58 -15.21 1.93 1.30
C GLU A 58 -14.29 0.76 0.98
N GLU A 59 -13.17 0.71 1.68
CA GLU A 59 -12.16 -0.34 1.53
C GLU A 59 -11.60 -0.65 2.91
N ASN A 60 -11.18 -1.91 3.10
CA ASN A 60 -10.43 -2.28 4.28
C ASN A 60 -8.97 -1.87 4.14
N TYR A 61 -8.39 -1.42 5.24
CA TYR A 61 -7.03 -0.94 5.28
C TYR A 61 -6.41 -1.02 6.67
N THR A 62 -5.08 -0.91 6.68
CA THR A 62 -4.26 -0.72 7.88
C THR A 62 -3.26 0.40 7.62
N GLU A 63 -3.09 1.30 8.59
CA GLU A 63 -2.03 2.31 8.61
C GLU A 63 -0.99 2.00 9.68
N ILE A 64 0.28 2.09 9.29
CA ILE A 64 1.44 1.85 10.14
C ILE A 64 2.19 3.17 10.27
N TYR A 65 2.34 3.67 11.49
CA TYR A 65 3.21 4.81 11.79
C TYR A 65 4.60 4.32 12.15
N HIS A 66 5.59 4.74 11.37
CA HIS A 66 6.98 4.34 11.52
C HIS A 66 7.75 5.30 12.44
N GLU A 67 8.87 4.83 13.01
CA GLU A 67 9.69 5.63 13.94
C GLU A 67 10.31 6.87 13.27
N ASP A 68 10.49 6.85 11.95
CA ASP A 68 10.99 7.98 11.15
C ASP A 68 9.92 9.05 10.84
N GLY A 69 8.69 8.87 11.35
CA GLY A 69 7.57 9.78 11.15
C GLY A 69 6.84 9.60 9.82
N THR A 70 7.19 8.58 9.03
CA THR A 70 6.44 8.18 7.84
C THR A 70 5.26 7.28 8.20
N ILE A 71 4.28 7.22 7.30
CA ILE A 71 3.10 6.37 7.42
C ILE A 71 3.01 5.50 6.18
N THR A 72 2.89 4.19 6.36
CA THR A 72 2.49 3.27 5.30
C THR A 72 1.02 2.89 5.46
N ARG A 73 0.22 3.13 4.43
CA ARG A 73 -1.17 2.68 4.32
C ARG A 73 -1.24 1.51 3.33
N LEU A 74 -1.78 0.39 3.79
CA LEU A 74 -2.07 -0.80 2.99
C LEU A 74 -3.59 -0.94 2.87
N VAL A 75 -4.11 -0.88 1.65
CA VAL A 75 -5.57 -0.93 1.37
C VAL A 75 -5.91 -2.12 0.48
N ILE A 76 -7.21 -2.45 0.45
CA ILE A 76 -7.77 -3.63 -0.22
C ILE A 76 -7.37 -4.89 0.54
N LEU A 77 -7.56 -4.86 1.85
CA LEU A 77 -7.38 -6.02 2.72
C LEU A 77 -8.69 -6.83 2.81
N LYS A 78 -8.58 -8.12 3.12
CA LYS A 78 -9.73 -9.00 3.29
C LYS A 78 -10.38 -8.76 4.65
N ALA A 79 -11.68 -8.53 4.69
CA ALA A 79 -12.41 -8.30 5.92
C ALA A 79 -12.23 -9.47 6.92
N GLY A 80 -12.03 -9.16 8.20
CA GLY A 80 -11.83 -10.14 9.28
C GLY A 80 -10.55 -10.99 9.16
N SER A 81 -9.61 -10.64 8.29
CA SER A 81 -8.34 -11.37 8.12
C SER A 81 -7.20 -10.85 8.97
N GLU A 82 -7.40 -9.73 9.66
CA GLU A 82 -6.42 -9.08 10.51
C GLU A 82 -5.83 -10.02 11.57
N LYS A 83 -4.55 -9.82 11.85
CA LYS A 83 -3.75 -10.54 12.86
C LYS A 83 -3.17 -9.62 13.92
N VAL A 84 -3.51 -8.34 13.84
CA VAL A 84 -3.04 -7.25 14.70
C VAL A 84 -4.18 -6.28 14.92
N GLU A 85 -4.06 -5.43 15.94
CA GLU A 85 -5.03 -4.42 16.32
C GLU A 85 -4.40 -3.02 16.38
N VAL A 86 -5.23 -1.98 16.42
CA VAL A 86 -4.75 -0.60 16.59
C VAL A 86 -3.99 -0.48 17.92
N GLY A 87 -2.79 0.09 17.86
CA GLY A 87 -1.87 0.22 18.99
C GLY A 87 -0.79 -0.87 19.06
N ASP A 88 -0.91 -1.95 18.28
CA ASP A 88 0.12 -2.99 18.25
C ASP A 88 1.42 -2.47 17.62
N VAL A 89 2.54 -2.83 18.23
CA VAL A 89 3.86 -2.69 17.61
C VAL A 89 4.09 -3.86 16.68
N VAL A 90 4.40 -3.58 15.42
CA VAL A 90 4.68 -4.59 14.40
C VAL A 90 6.14 -4.58 14.00
N LEU A 91 6.67 -5.78 13.76
CA LEU A 91 8.00 -5.96 13.21
C LEU A 91 7.95 -6.26 11.71
N PRO A 92 8.98 -5.85 10.95
CA PRO A 92 9.15 -6.18 9.54
C PRO A 92 8.93 -7.67 9.28
N GLY A 93 8.06 -7.97 8.32
CA GLY A 93 7.70 -9.34 7.96
C GLY A 93 6.69 -10.04 8.87
N GLN A 94 6.22 -9.39 9.94
CA GLN A 94 5.07 -9.84 10.71
C GLN A 94 3.80 -9.77 9.85
N ILE A 95 3.00 -10.84 9.87
CA ILE A 95 1.74 -10.90 9.12
C ILE A 95 0.73 -9.92 9.74
N LEU A 96 0.10 -9.11 8.89
CA LEU A 96 -0.91 -8.13 9.27
C LEU A 96 -2.31 -8.60 8.93
N ALA A 97 -2.50 -9.09 7.70
CA ALA A 97 -3.80 -9.47 7.13
C ALA A 97 -3.60 -10.27 5.83
N GLU A 98 -4.70 -10.65 5.16
CA GLU A 98 -4.70 -11.23 3.81
C GLU A 98 -5.10 -10.17 2.77
N SER A 99 -4.57 -10.26 1.55
CA SER A 99 -5.00 -9.42 0.43
C SER A 99 -6.48 -9.68 0.12
N GLY A 100 -7.25 -8.62 -0.05
CA GLY A 100 -8.60 -8.68 -0.60
C GLY A 100 -8.57 -8.64 -2.13
N GLY A 101 -9.66 -8.15 -2.72
CA GLY A 101 -9.73 -7.91 -4.17
C GLY A 101 -10.21 -9.10 -5.00
N GLU A 102 -10.59 -10.22 -4.39
CA GLU A 102 -11.15 -11.40 -5.09
C GLU A 102 -12.35 -11.04 -5.99
N ASN A 103 -13.13 -10.02 -5.59
CA ASN A 103 -14.31 -9.54 -6.33
C ASN A 103 -13.98 -8.45 -7.38
N TYR A 104 -12.70 -8.06 -7.53
CA TYR A 104 -12.25 -7.08 -8.51
C TYR A 104 -11.85 -7.77 -9.81
N HIS A 105 -12.01 -7.06 -10.94
CA HIS A 105 -11.69 -7.61 -12.25
C HIS A 105 -10.21 -8.02 -12.42
N GLN A 106 -9.30 -7.30 -11.76
CA GLN A 106 -7.86 -7.58 -11.77
C GLN A 106 -7.43 -8.69 -10.78
N GLY A 107 -8.38 -9.25 -10.01
CA GLY A 107 -8.10 -10.25 -8.99
C GLY A 107 -7.50 -9.69 -7.69
N PRO A 108 -6.95 -10.56 -6.82
CA PRO A 108 -6.41 -10.17 -5.53
C PRO A 108 -5.26 -9.18 -5.65
N HIS A 109 -5.31 -8.09 -4.90
CA HIS A 109 -4.27 -7.07 -4.93
C HIS A 109 -4.27 -6.24 -3.66
N VAL A 110 -3.15 -5.56 -3.42
CA VAL A 110 -3.00 -4.56 -2.35
C VAL A 110 -2.41 -3.30 -2.93
N ARG A 111 -2.95 -2.15 -2.52
CA ARG A 111 -2.32 -0.86 -2.79
C ARG A 111 -1.56 -0.40 -1.55
N MET A 112 -0.32 -0.02 -1.76
CA MET A 112 0.58 0.53 -0.76
C MET A 112 0.80 2.00 -1.05
N VAL A 113 0.54 2.82 -0.05
CA VAL A 113 0.73 4.27 -0.10
C VAL A 113 1.66 4.66 1.02
N ASN A 114 2.77 5.33 0.70
CA ASN A 114 3.68 5.89 1.68
C ASN A 114 3.50 7.39 1.72
N GLN A 115 3.27 7.91 2.92
CA GLN A 115 2.97 9.31 3.14
C GLN A 115 3.73 9.85 4.36
N LYS A 116 3.96 11.15 4.37
CA LYS A 116 4.51 11.87 5.51
C LYS A 116 3.70 13.12 5.77
N THR A 117 3.60 13.48 7.03
CA THR A 117 2.96 14.73 7.45
C THR A 117 3.94 15.88 7.26
N VAL A 118 3.58 16.86 6.43
CA VAL A 118 4.37 18.08 6.24
C VAL A 118 3.58 19.31 6.63
N LYS A 119 4.28 20.34 7.09
CA LYS A 119 3.66 21.62 7.39
C LYS A 119 3.25 22.32 6.10
N GLU A 120 2.03 22.83 6.07
CA GLU A 120 1.51 23.69 5.02
C GLU A 120 1.18 25.07 5.61
N GLY A 121 2.04 26.05 5.32
CA GLY A 121 1.90 27.40 5.91
C GLY A 121 2.21 27.42 7.40
N THR A 122 1.52 28.28 8.16
CA THR A 122 1.79 28.51 9.59
C THR A 122 1.08 27.52 10.49
N ASP A 123 -0.14 27.10 10.12
CA ASP A 123 -1.09 26.46 11.05
C ASP A 123 -1.76 25.20 10.48
N LYS A 124 -1.31 24.69 9.33
CA LYS A 124 -1.88 23.48 8.72
C LYS A 124 -0.82 22.41 8.51
N PHE A 125 -1.27 21.16 8.54
CA PHE A 125 -0.51 20.01 8.10
C PHE A 125 -1.21 19.37 6.90
N LYS A 126 -0.44 18.75 6.03
CA LYS A 126 -0.94 17.92 4.94
C LYS A 126 -0.14 16.64 4.81
N TYR A 127 -0.74 15.64 4.19
CA TYR A 127 -0.01 14.47 3.73
C TYR A 127 0.64 14.74 2.38
N THR A 128 1.89 14.30 2.25
CA THR A 128 2.58 14.19 0.96
C THR A 128 2.99 12.76 0.73
N TYR A 129 2.72 12.26 -0.47
CA TYR A 129 3.06 10.92 -0.90
C TYR A 129 4.46 10.88 -1.52
N PHE A 130 5.18 9.78 -1.31
CA PHE A 130 6.52 9.62 -1.86
C PHE A 130 6.78 8.18 -2.30
N PRO A 131 7.53 7.97 -3.39
CA PRO A 131 7.93 6.63 -3.81
C PRO A 131 8.92 6.02 -2.81
N VAL A 132 8.92 4.70 -2.72
CA VAL A 132 9.87 3.94 -1.90
C VAL A 132 10.72 3.01 -2.76
N VAL A 133 11.90 2.69 -2.26
CA VAL A 133 12.77 1.67 -2.84
C VAL A 133 12.50 0.32 -2.19
N PHE A 134 12.56 -0.75 -2.99
CA PHE A 134 12.31 -2.11 -2.56
C PHE A 134 13.61 -2.91 -2.59
N ALA A 135 13.86 -3.72 -1.56
CA ALA A 135 14.98 -4.65 -1.57
C ALA A 135 14.72 -5.78 -2.57
N SER A 136 15.68 -6.07 -3.45
CA SER A 136 15.65 -7.19 -4.40
C SER A 136 16.95 -7.99 -4.36
N SER A 137 16.98 -9.14 -5.06
CA SER A 137 18.21 -9.95 -5.20
C SER A 137 19.35 -9.21 -5.91
N GLU A 138 19.04 -8.21 -6.72
CA GLU A 138 20.01 -7.41 -7.48
C GLU A 138 20.37 -6.09 -6.79
N GLY A 139 19.87 -5.87 -5.57
CA GLY A 139 20.01 -4.62 -4.83
C GLY A 139 18.68 -3.85 -4.72
N ASN A 140 18.74 -2.62 -4.23
CA ASN A 140 17.54 -1.80 -4.06
C ASN A 140 17.03 -1.32 -5.42
N ILE A 141 15.73 -1.51 -5.67
CA ILE A 141 15.06 -1.12 -6.92
C ILE A 141 13.95 -0.11 -6.67
N GLU A 142 13.72 0.77 -7.63
CA GLU A 142 12.54 1.63 -7.70
C GLU A 142 11.61 1.11 -8.80
N ILE A 143 10.34 0.85 -8.47
CA ILE A 143 9.37 0.33 -9.44
C ILE A 143 8.73 1.50 -10.17
N LYS A 144 9.18 1.75 -11.41
CA LYS A 144 8.73 2.87 -12.26
C LYS A 144 7.62 2.51 -13.25
N GLY A 145 7.26 1.24 -13.33
CA GLY A 145 6.25 0.74 -14.28
C GLY A 145 5.87 -0.70 -14.01
N LEU A 146 4.88 -1.18 -14.76
CA LEU A 146 4.37 -2.54 -14.63
C LEU A 146 5.50 -3.56 -14.84
N SER A 147 5.77 -4.35 -13.81
CA SER A 147 6.89 -5.30 -13.76
C SER A 147 6.42 -6.60 -13.11
N GLY A 148 6.85 -7.75 -13.65
CA GLY A 148 6.68 -9.04 -12.98
C GLY A 148 7.76 -9.23 -11.92
N LEU A 149 7.36 -9.49 -10.67
CA LEU A 149 8.26 -9.67 -9.54
C LEU A 149 7.91 -10.94 -8.79
N THR A 150 8.93 -11.64 -8.28
CA THR A 150 8.75 -12.79 -7.38
C THR A 150 9.07 -12.37 -5.96
N GLY A 151 8.07 -12.36 -5.09
CA GLY A 151 8.26 -12.10 -3.67
C GLY A 151 8.99 -13.25 -2.98
N ILE A 152 10.07 -12.94 -2.27
CA ILE A 152 10.74 -13.89 -1.37
C ILE A 152 10.62 -13.36 0.07
N HIS A 153 10.29 -14.23 1.03
CA HIS A 153 10.20 -13.83 2.45
C HIS A 153 11.21 -14.56 3.37
N PRO A 154 12.52 -14.40 3.14
CA PRO A 154 13.54 -14.97 4.01
C PRO A 154 13.60 -14.24 5.35
N LYS A 155 13.06 -14.84 6.42
CA LYS A 155 12.98 -14.27 7.78
C LYS A 155 14.31 -13.65 8.25
N GLU A 156 15.42 -14.35 8.04
CA GLU A 156 16.75 -13.90 8.46
C GLU A 156 17.20 -12.62 7.73
N LYS A 157 16.97 -12.54 6.42
CA LYS A 157 17.35 -11.34 5.65
C LYS A 157 16.48 -10.14 5.99
N VAL A 158 15.18 -10.35 6.24
CA VAL A 158 14.27 -9.28 6.67
C VAL A 158 14.74 -8.71 8.00
N LEU A 159 15.08 -9.57 8.98
CA LEU A 159 15.64 -9.13 10.25
C LEU A 159 16.97 -8.38 10.08
N MET A 160 17.88 -8.89 9.25
CA MET A 160 19.18 -8.27 8.98
C MET A 160 19.05 -6.87 8.36
N LEU A 161 18.18 -6.70 7.36
CA LEU A 161 17.97 -5.40 6.71
C LEU A 161 17.47 -4.35 7.70
N GLU A 162 16.69 -4.76 8.69
CA GLU A 162 16.06 -3.87 9.65
C GLU A 162 17.01 -3.49 10.79
N LEU A 163 17.86 -4.42 11.22
CA LEU A 163 18.97 -4.11 12.13
C LEU A 163 20.02 -3.20 11.51
N SER A 164 20.09 -3.13 10.17
CA SER A 164 21.05 -2.27 9.45
C SER A 164 20.57 -0.84 9.18
N LYS A 165 19.33 -0.51 9.55
CA LYS A 165 18.81 0.85 9.47
C LYS A 165 19.29 1.63 10.71
N GLU A 166 20.47 2.25 10.59
CA GLU A 166 21.01 3.21 11.56
C GLU A 166 20.70 4.66 11.16
#